data_AF-A0A7H4N796-F1
#
_entry.id   AF-A0A7H4N796-F1
#
_cell.length_a   1.000
_cell.length_b   1.000
_cell.length_c   1.000
_cell.angle_alpha   90.00
_cell.angle_beta   90.00
_cell.angle_gamma   90.00
#
_symmetry.space_group_name_H-M   'P 1'
#
loop_
_entity.id
_entity.type
_entity.pdbx_description
1 polymer ?
#
loop_
_entity_poly.entity_id
_entity_poly.type
_entity_poly.pdbx_seq_one_letter_code
_entity_poly.pdbx_strand_id
1 'polypeptide(L)'
;MRSRISPLATSLLLTLLLVAAALTLFNLNVALPRSEWGQALWQPNIDNIAQMLFHYSLLPRLAISLLVGAGLGLVGVLFQQVLRNPLAEPTTLGVATGAQLGMTVTTLWAIPGVLASQFAALAGACIVGALVFGVSWGKRLSPVTLILAGLVVSLYCGALNQLMAIFHHDRLQSMFLWSTGTLTQTDWSVVQRLWPQLLGGAILTLLLLRPLTLMGLDDGVARNLGLAPLAGAAWGR
;
A
#
# COMPACT_ATOMS: atom_id res chain seq x y z
N MET A 1 9.98 -24.52 10.02
CA MET A 1 9.13 -25.20 9.03
C MET A 1 9.50 -24.68 7.65
N ARG A 2 10.02 -25.51 6.74
CA ARG A 2 10.26 -25.13 5.34
C ARG A 2 8.91 -25.03 4.65
N SER A 3 8.34 -23.83 4.51
CA SER A 3 7.23 -23.62 3.58
C SER A 3 7.77 -23.85 2.17
N ARG A 4 7.60 -25.07 1.65
CA ARG A 4 7.84 -25.32 0.23
C ARG A 4 6.78 -24.52 -0.51
N ILE A 5 7.16 -23.35 -1.04
CA ILE A 5 6.32 -22.61 -1.97
C ILE A 5 5.94 -23.58 -3.07
N SER A 6 4.64 -23.71 -3.38
CA SER A 6 4.22 -24.68 -4.37
C SER A 6 4.91 -24.37 -5.70
N PRO A 7 5.48 -25.37 -6.40
CA PRO A 7 6.16 -25.15 -7.68
C PRO A 7 5.20 -24.52 -8.71
N LEU A 8 3.90 -24.80 -8.57
CA LEU A 8 2.84 -24.16 -9.36
C LEU A 8 2.71 -22.66 -9.09
N ALA A 9 2.69 -22.22 -7.83
CA ALA A 9 2.58 -20.80 -7.50
C ALA A 9 3.82 -20.02 -7.97
N THR A 10 5.02 -20.58 -7.77
CA THR A 10 6.25 -19.95 -8.27
C THR A 10 6.26 -19.86 -9.80
N SER A 11 5.90 -20.94 -10.50
CA SER A 11 5.81 -20.94 -11.96
C SER A 11 4.78 -19.92 -12.46
N LEU A 12 3.60 -19.84 -11.83
CA LEU A 12 2.56 -18.88 -12.22
C LEU A 12 3.05 -17.43 -12.05
N LEU A 13 3.65 -17.10 -10.91
CA LEU A 13 4.18 -15.76 -10.64
C LEU A 13 5.29 -15.38 -11.62
N LEU A 14 6.19 -16.31 -11.94
CA LEU A 14 7.24 -16.10 -12.93
C LEU A 14 6.65 -15.87 -14.33
N THR A 15 5.67 -16.68 -14.75
CA THR A 15 5.00 -16.50 -16.03
C THR A 15 4.31 -15.14 -16.11
N LEU A 16 3.58 -14.72 -15.07
CA LEU A 16 2.94 -13.42 -15.00
C LEU A 16 3.96 -12.27 -15.08
N LEU A 17 5.09 -12.40 -14.38
CA LEU A 17 6.18 -11.42 -14.42
C LEU A 17 6.78 -11.30 -15.84
N LEU A 18 7.04 -12.43 -16.50
CA LEU A 18 7.58 -12.45 -17.86
C LEU A 18 6.60 -11.85 -18.87
N VAL A 19 5.31 -12.18 -18.77
CA VAL A 19 4.26 -11.59 -19.61
C VAL A 19 4.15 -10.08 -19.37
N ALA A 20 4.15 -9.63 -18.12
CA ALA A 20 4.11 -8.21 -17.79
C ALA A 20 5.33 -7.44 -18.32
N ALA A 21 6.53 -8.03 -18.21
CA ALA A 21 7.75 -7.46 -18.76
C ALA A 21 7.71 -7.39 -20.29
N ALA A 22 7.25 -8.46 -20.96
CA ALA A 22 7.09 -8.49 -22.41
C ALA A 22 6.10 -7.43 -22.91
N LEU A 23 4.94 -7.29 -22.26
CA LEU A 23 3.92 -6.28 -22.59
C LEU A 23 4.44 -4.86 -22.35
N THR A 24 5.21 -4.66 -21.29
CA THR A 24 5.85 -3.36 -21.00
C THR A 24 6.87 -3.00 -22.08
N LEU A 25 7.75 -3.93 -22.45
CA LEU A 25 8.74 -3.72 -23.50
C LEU A 25 8.08 -3.48 -24.87
N PHE A 26 6.97 -4.18 -25.15
CA PHE A 26 6.18 -3.96 -26.35
C PHE A 26 5.57 -2.54 -26.35
N ASN A 27 4.93 -2.14 -25.25
CA ASN A 27 4.33 -0.81 -25.11
C ASN A 27 5.38 0.32 -25.26
N LEU A 28 6.55 0.16 -24.64
CA LEU A 28 7.65 1.12 -24.74
C LEU A 28 8.21 1.20 -26.17
N ASN A 29 8.28 0.09 -26.90
CA ASN A 29 8.75 0.07 -28.29
C ASN A 29 7.74 0.74 -29.25
N VAL A 30 6.44 0.52 -29.02
CA VAL A 30 5.37 1.21 -29.76
C VAL A 30 5.40 2.71 -29.50
N ALA A 31 5.71 3.14 -28.27
CA ALA A 31 5.78 4.55 -27.92
C ALA A 31 7.04 5.25 -28.46
N LEU A 32 8.19 4.56 -28.45
CA LEU A 32 9.45 5.09 -28.94
C LEU A 32 10.33 3.95 -29.50
N PRO A 33 10.86 4.07 -30.74
CA PRO A 33 11.78 3.08 -31.29
C PRO A 33 13.00 2.86 -30.39
N ARG A 34 13.47 1.60 -30.29
CA ARG A 34 14.60 1.21 -29.42
C ARG A 34 15.90 1.97 -29.70
N SER A 35 16.09 2.49 -30.91
CA SER A 35 17.25 3.30 -31.28
C SER A 35 17.34 4.60 -30.48
N GLU A 36 16.21 5.17 -30.06
CA GLU A 36 16.14 6.46 -29.38
C GLU A 36 16.09 6.35 -27.86
N TRP A 37 16.01 5.12 -27.31
CA TRP A 37 15.87 4.90 -25.87
C TRP A 37 17.03 5.49 -25.08
N GLY A 38 18.27 5.31 -25.55
CA GLY A 38 19.47 5.80 -24.85
C GLY A 38 19.44 7.30 -24.65
N GLN A 39 19.05 8.06 -25.69
CA GLN A 39 18.90 9.50 -25.61
C GLN A 39 17.70 9.89 -24.74
N ALA A 40 16.53 9.29 -24.98
CA ALA A 40 15.31 9.62 -24.23
C ALA A 40 15.39 9.31 -22.72
N LEU A 41 16.19 8.32 -22.32
CA LEU A 41 16.42 7.97 -20.91
C LEU A 41 17.20 9.05 -20.15
N TRP A 42 18.23 9.64 -20.78
CA TRP A 42 19.17 10.54 -20.10
C TRP A 42 19.02 12.01 -20.47
N GLN A 43 18.80 12.31 -21.74
CA GLN A 43 18.72 13.67 -22.28
C GLN A 43 17.65 13.70 -23.39
N PRO A 44 16.36 13.70 -23.03
CA PRO A 44 15.29 13.76 -24.01
C PRO A 44 15.37 15.06 -24.81
N ASN A 45 15.22 14.97 -26.13
CA ASN A 45 15.14 16.14 -26.99
C ASN A 45 13.79 16.86 -26.75
N ILE A 46 13.85 18.15 -26.43
CA ILE A 46 12.68 19.00 -26.14
C ILE A 46 11.81 19.18 -27.39
N ASP A 47 12.41 19.15 -28.57
CA ASP A 47 11.70 19.30 -29.84
C ASP A 47 10.97 18.00 -30.26
N ASN A 48 11.27 16.88 -29.60
CA ASN A 48 10.64 15.58 -29.87
C ASN A 48 9.66 15.20 -28.75
N ILE A 49 8.37 15.44 -29.02
CA ILE A 49 7.27 15.13 -28.10
C ILE A 49 7.29 13.66 -27.67
N ALA A 50 7.64 12.72 -28.55
CA ALA A 50 7.67 11.30 -28.21
C ALA A 50 8.73 10.99 -27.15
N GLN A 51 9.92 11.61 -27.25
CA GLN A 51 10.97 11.47 -26.24
C GLN A 51 10.57 12.12 -24.91
N MET A 52 9.89 13.28 -24.95
CA MET A 52 9.37 13.91 -23.74
C MET A 52 8.31 13.05 -23.04
N LEU A 53 7.34 12.51 -23.79
CA LEU A 53 6.31 11.62 -23.23
C LEU A 53 6.91 10.33 -22.68
N PHE A 54 7.91 9.77 -23.36
CA PHE A 54 8.65 8.60 -22.90
C PHE A 54 9.32 8.88 -21.54
N HIS A 55 10.07 9.99 -21.45
CA HIS A 55 10.84 10.33 -20.26
C HIS A 55 9.99 10.80 -19.07
N TYR A 56 8.96 11.64 -19.30
CA TYR A 56 8.20 12.29 -18.24
C TYR A 56 6.86 11.61 -17.91
N SER A 57 6.34 10.73 -18.77
CA SER A 57 5.09 10.00 -18.49
C SER A 57 5.28 8.49 -18.38
N LEU A 58 5.94 7.84 -19.34
CA LEU A 58 6.03 6.38 -19.36
C LEU A 58 7.02 5.83 -18.34
N LEU A 59 8.23 6.39 -18.26
CA LEU A 59 9.23 5.93 -17.29
C LEU A 59 8.81 6.15 -15.83
N PRO A 60 8.28 7.33 -15.42
CA PRO A 60 7.78 7.52 -14.06
C PRO A 60 6.60 6.61 -13.75
N ARG A 61 5.71 6.34 -14.73
CA ARG A 61 4.59 5.40 -14.59
C ARG A 61 5.07 3.97 -14.35
N LEU A 62 6.13 3.54 -15.02
CA LEU A 62 6.75 2.23 -14.78
C LEU A 62 7.42 2.19 -13.39
N ALA A 63 8.14 3.24 -13.01
CA ALA A 63 8.79 3.30 -11.71
C ALA A 63 7.77 3.28 -10.57
N ILE A 64 6.69 4.07 -10.67
CA ILE A 64 5.66 4.13 -9.63
C ILE A 64 4.86 2.82 -9.54
N SER A 65 4.60 2.13 -10.66
CA SER A 65 3.91 0.84 -10.63
C SER A 65 4.72 -0.23 -9.90
N LEU A 66 6.04 -0.26 -10.10
CA LEU A 66 6.96 -1.14 -9.39
C LEU A 66 7.05 -0.78 -7.91
N LEU A 67 7.19 0.51 -7.58
CA LEU A 67 7.27 0.97 -6.19
C LEU A 67 5.99 0.67 -5.42
N VAL A 68 4.82 1.04 -5.96
CA VAL A 68 3.53 0.79 -5.33
C VAL A 68 3.27 -0.72 -5.20
N GLY A 69 3.59 -1.50 -6.23
CA GLY A 69 3.47 -2.96 -6.18
C GLY A 69 4.35 -3.59 -5.08
N ALA A 70 5.61 -3.16 -4.97
CA ALA A 70 6.50 -3.59 -3.90
C ALA A 70 5.99 -3.20 -2.50
N GLY A 71 5.48 -1.97 -2.37
CA GLY A 71 4.90 -1.47 -1.12
C GLY A 71 3.66 -2.25 -0.68
N LEU A 72 2.72 -2.48 -1.60
CA LEU A 72 1.52 -3.27 -1.34
C LEU A 72 1.87 -4.72 -1.00
N GLY A 73 2.84 -5.32 -1.70
CA GLY A 73 3.35 -6.65 -1.38
C GLY A 73 3.96 -6.73 0.03
N LEU A 74 4.80 -5.75 0.39
CA LEU A 74 5.40 -5.65 1.72
C LEU A 74 4.34 -5.53 2.82
N VAL A 75 3.39 -4.60 2.66
CA VAL A 75 2.29 -4.40 3.62
C VAL A 75 1.42 -5.64 3.72
N GLY A 76 1.11 -6.30 2.61
CA GLY A 76 0.35 -7.56 2.61
C GLY A 76 1.02 -8.63 3.47
N VAL A 77 2.32 -8.85 3.27
CA VAL A 77 3.09 -9.80 4.10
C VAL A 77 3.09 -9.39 5.57
N LEU A 78 3.31 -8.11 5.88
CA LEU A 78 3.29 -7.61 7.26
C LEU A 78 1.95 -7.88 7.95
N PHE A 79 0.84 -7.59 7.29
CA PHE A 79 -0.49 -7.81 7.84
C PHE A 79 -0.80 -9.29 8.03
N GLN A 80 -0.44 -10.13 7.06
CA GLN A 80 -0.61 -11.58 7.16
C GLN A 80 0.18 -12.17 8.34
N GLN A 81 1.39 -11.65 8.60
CA GLN A 81 2.22 -12.06 9.73
C GLN A 81 1.64 -11.58 11.08
N VAL A 82 1.31 -10.29 11.20
CA VAL A 82 0.79 -9.71 12.45
C VAL A 82 -0.57 -10.29 12.84
N LEU A 83 -1.47 -10.48 11.87
CA LEU A 83 -2.79 -11.05 12.11
C LEU A 83 -2.78 -12.58 12.12
N ARG A 84 -1.64 -13.22 11.85
CA ARG A 84 -1.51 -14.69 11.73
C ARG A 84 -2.59 -15.29 10.82
N ASN A 85 -2.93 -14.57 9.75
CA ASN A 85 -4.01 -14.93 8.83
C ASN A 85 -3.55 -14.70 7.38
N PRO A 86 -3.36 -15.77 6.59
CA PRO A 86 -2.92 -15.64 5.20
C PRO A 86 -3.93 -14.93 4.29
N LEU A 87 -5.19 -14.81 4.72
CA LEU A 87 -6.25 -14.09 4.01
C LEU A 87 -6.33 -12.62 4.41
N ALA A 88 -5.52 -12.15 5.36
CA ALA A 88 -5.54 -10.76 5.79
C ALA A 88 -4.94 -9.85 4.71
N GLU A 89 -5.63 -8.74 4.46
CA GLU A 89 -5.19 -7.66 3.59
C GLU A 89 -5.33 -6.30 4.30
N PRO A 90 -4.46 -5.32 4.03
CA PRO A 90 -4.48 -4.03 4.73
C PRO A 90 -5.78 -3.25 4.61
N THR A 91 -6.51 -3.45 3.51
CA THR A 91 -7.84 -2.88 3.27
C THR A 91 -8.89 -3.37 4.28
N THR A 92 -8.74 -4.58 4.85
CA THR A 92 -9.68 -5.11 5.84
C THR A 92 -9.68 -4.36 7.18
N LEU A 93 -8.61 -3.61 7.52
CA LEU A 93 -8.56 -2.79 8.74
C LEU A 93 -9.13 -1.37 8.55
N GLY A 94 -9.69 -1.04 7.40
CA GLY A 94 -10.34 0.26 7.16
C GLY A 94 -9.41 1.44 6.95
N VAL A 95 -8.11 1.20 6.87
CA VAL A 95 -7.09 2.23 6.60
C VAL A 95 -7.37 2.95 5.28
N ALA A 96 -7.79 2.21 4.24
CA ALA A 96 -8.14 2.76 2.93
C ALA A 96 -9.40 3.66 2.99
N THR A 97 -10.46 3.22 3.68
CA THR A 97 -11.68 4.02 3.86
C THR A 97 -11.43 5.26 4.72
N GLY A 98 -10.51 5.18 5.69
CA GLY A 98 -10.05 6.32 6.49
C GLY A 98 -9.28 7.34 5.65
N ALA A 99 -8.39 6.88 4.77
CA ALA A 99 -7.70 7.75 3.83
C ALA A 99 -8.68 8.47 2.89
N GLN A 100 -9.66 7.75 2.37
CA GLN A 100 -10.71 8.33 1.53
C GLN A 100 -11.53 9.37 2.29
N LEU A 101 -11.91 9.12 3.54
CA LEU A 101 -12.59 10.12 4.37
C LEU A 101 -11.75 11.39 4.55
N GLY A 102 -10.45 11.24 4.83
CA GLY A 102 -9.53 12.38 4.95
C GLY A 102 -9.49 13.22 3.67
N MET A 103 -9.43 12.58 2.51
CA MET A 103 -9.51 13.23 1.20
C MET A 103 -10.85 13.94 1.00
N THR A 104 -11.97 13.26 1.27
CA THR A 104 -13.34 13.81 1.18
C THR A 104 -13.46 15.08 2.01
N VAL A 105 -12.94 15.09 3.24
CA VAL A 105 -12.92 16.28 4.09
C VAL A 105 -12.10 17.40 3.43
N THR A 106 -10.86 17.15 3.00
CA THR A 106 -10.06 18.24 2.37
C THR A 106 -10.71 18.83 1.13
N THR A 107 -11.40 18.01 0.33
CA THR A 107 -12.07 18.46 -0.89
C THR A 107 -13.33 19.28 -0.61
N LEU A 108 -14.12 18.91 0.40
CA LEU A 108 -15.30 19.68 0.80
C LEU A 108 -14.92 21.04 1.37
N TRP A 109 -13.88 21.07 2.19
CA TRP A 109 -13.37 22.30 2.81
C TRP A 109 -12.45 23.11 1.89
N ALA A 110 -12.30 22.69 0.63
CA ALA A 110 -11.52 23.35 -0.43
C ALA A 110 -10.10 23.73 0.03
N ILE A 111 -9.46 22.88 0.83
CA ILE A 111 -8.11 23.15 1.33
C ILE A 111 -7.14 23.03 0.16
N PRO A 112 -6.44 24.12 -0.24
CA PRO A 112 -5.59 24.08 -1.41
C PRO A 112 -4.31 23.28 -1.14
N GLY A 113 -3.90 22.50 -2.13
CA GLY A 113 -2.57 21.87 -2.17
C GLY A 113 -2.59 20.34 -2.10
N VAL A 114 -1.81 19.72 -3.00
CA VAL A 114 -1.62 18.26 -3.09
C VAL A 114 -1.01 17.69 -1.81
N LEU A 115 -0.21 18.46 -1.10
CA LEU A 115 0.34 18.04 0.20
C LEU A 115 -0.74 17.95 1.28
N ALA A 116 -1.67 18.92 1.31
CA ALA A 116 -2.73 18.93 2.31
C ALA A 116 -3.65 17.71 2.16
N SER A 117 -3.99 17.33 0.92
CA SER A 117 -4.79 16.14 0.66
C SER A 117 -4.03 14.85 1.01
N GLN A 118 -2.74 14.74 0.68
CA GLN A 118 -1.91 13.59 1.08
C GLN A 118 -1.79 13.45 2.61
N PHE A 119 -1.56 14.55 3.33
CA PHE A 119 -1.50 14.53 4.80
C PHE A 119 -2.85 14.22 5.43
N ALA A 120 -3.96 14.72 4.86
CA ALA A 120 -5.28 14.39 5.35
C ALA A 120 -5.65 12.93 5.10
N ALA A 121 -5.28 12.37 3.95
CA ALA A 121 -5.41 10.94 3.67
C ALA A 121 -4.63 10.12 4.71
N LEU A 122 -3.37 10.50 4.98
CA LEU A 122 -2.56 9.84 6.00
C LEU A 122 -3.19 9.98 7.40
N ALA A 123 -3.64 11.17 7.78
CA ALA A 123 -4.27 11.42 9.07
C ALA A 123 -5.57 10.61 9.23
N GLY A 124 -6.43 10.59 8.21
CA GLY A 124 -7.66 9.80 8.21
C GLY A 124 -7.39 8.30 8.33
N ALA A 125 -6.39 7.80 7.61
CA ALA A 125 -5.91 6.42 7.75
C ALA A 125 -5.41 6.11 9.17
N CYS A 126 -4.60 7.00 9.76
CA CYS A 126 -4.08 6.84 11.11
C CYS A 126 -5.18 6.89 12.17
N ILE A 127 -6.16 7.80 12.04
CA ILE A 127 -7.30 7.92 12.96
C ILE A 127 -8.14 6.64 12.93
N VAL A 128 -8.47 6.15 11.74
CA VAL A 128 -9.23 4.89 11.60
C VAL A 128 -8.43 3.71 12.14
N GLY A 129 -7.14 3.62 11.82
CA GLY A 129 -6.25 2.60 12.38
C GLY A 129 -6.24 2.64 13.91
N ALA A 130 -6.03 3.81 14.50
CA ALA A 130 -6.05 4.00 15.95
C ALA A 130 -7.40 3.63 16.59
N LEU A 131 -8.51 3.93 15.92
CA LEU A 131 -9.85 3.54 16.36
C LEU A 131 -9.98 2.00 16.40
N VAL A 132 -9.58 1.31 15.33
CA VAL A 132 -9.63 -0.17 15.23
C VAL A 132 -8.76 -0.82 16.30
N PHE A 133 -7.54 -0.31 16.50
CA PHE A 133 -6.65 -0.76 17.57
C PHE A 133 -7.22 -0.48 18.96
N GLY A 134 -7.81 0.69 19.18
CA GLY A 134 -8.43 1.08 20.44
C GLY A 134 -9.61 0.19 20.82
N VAL A 135 -10.50 -0.11 19.88
CA VAL A 135 -11.62 -1.05 20.08
C VAL A 135 -11.13 -2.45 20.44
N SER A 136 -10.01 -2.87 19.83
CA SER A 136 -9.45 -4.21 20.03
C SER A 136 -8.54 -4.33 21.25
N TRP A 137 -8.15 -3.21 21.87
CA TRP A 137 -7.18 -3.15 22.97
C TRP A 137 -7.63 -3.97 24.19
N GLY A 138 -8.90 -3.85 24.57
CA GLY A 138 -9.49 -4.59 25.69
C GLY A 138 -9.68 -6.10 25.45
N LYS A 139 -9.49 -6.57 24.21
CA LYS A 139 -9.64 -7.98 23.80
C LYS A 139 -8.30 -8.64 23.49
N ARG A 140 -7.22 -8.15 24.12
CA ARG A 140 -5.83 -8.62 23.92
C ARG A 140 -5.41 -8.59 22.44
N LEU A 141 -5.96 -7.67 21.65
CA LEU A 141 -5.66 -7.53 20.22
C LEU A 141 -5.85 -8.85 19.45
N SER A 142 -6.89 -9.63 19.79
CA SER A 142 -7.16 -10.88 19.08
C SER A 142 -7.32 -10.59 17.58
N PRO A 143 -6.69 -11.38 16.68
CA PRO A 143 -6.76 -11.13 15.24
C PRO A 143 -8.19 -11.08 14.71
N VAL A 144 -9.08 -11.94 15.24
CA VAL A 144 -10.49 -11.96 14.87
C VAL A 144 -11.19 -10.66 15.27
N THR A 145 -10.94 -10.14 16.47
CA THR A 145 -11.50 -8.85 16.91
C THR A 145 -10.99 -7.70 16.06
N LEU A 146 -9.68 -7.67 15.74
CA LEU A 146 -9.11 -6.63 14.88
C LEU A 146 -9.74 -6.62 13.49
N ILE A 147 -9.93 -7.80 12.88
CA ILE A 147 -10.57 -7.92 11.56
C ILE A 147 -12.03 -7.48 11.62
N LEU A 148 -12.81 -7.92 12.62
CA LEU A 148 -14.21 -7.53 12.76
C LEU A 148 -14.38 -6.03 13.06
N ALA A 149 -13.53 -5.48 13.94
CA ALA A 149 -13.52 -4.05 14.23
C ALA A 149 -13.15 -3.24 12.97
N GLY A 150 -12.13 -3.69 12.24
CA GLY A 150 -11.73 -3.12 10.96
C GLY A 150 -12.87 -3.10 9.94
N LEU A 151 -13.56 -4.23 9.77
CA LEU A 151 -14.71 -4.35 8.87
C LEU A 151 -15.83 -3.38 9.25
N VAL A 152 -16.22 -3.36 10.53
CA VAL A 152 -17.28 -2.47 11.03
C VAL A 152 -16.92 -1.01 10.79
N VAL A 153 -15.72 -0.59 11.19
CA VAL A 153 -15.26 0.79 11.00
C VAL A 153 -15.19 1.15 9.51
N SER A 154 -14.73 0.24 8.66
CA SER A 154 -14.72 0.43 7.20
C SER A 154 -16.12 0.69 6.64
N LEU A 155 -17.12 -0.06 7.09
CA LEU A 155 -18.52 0.11 6.69
C LEU A 155 -19.07 1.46 7.14
N TYR A 156 -18.79 1.88 8.39
CA TYR A 156 -19.18 3.21 8.87
C TYR A 156 -18.51 4.33 8.08
N CYS A 157 -17.21 4.21 7.82
CA CYS A 157 -16.46 5.18 7.02
C CYS A 157 -16.95 5.25 5.58
N GLY A 158 -17.24 4.09 4.97
CA GLY A 158 -17.82 3.98 3.63
C GLY A 158 -19.20 4.65 3.55
N ALA A 159 -20.08 4.34 4.50
CA ALA A 159 -21.40 4.96 4.60
C ALA A 159 -21.32 6.49 4.74
N LEU A 160 -20.38 7.00 5.54
CA LEU A 160 -20.15 8.43 5.68
C LEU A 160 -19.65 9.06 4.38
N ASN A 161 -18.70 8.44 3.69
CA ASN A 161 -18.25 8.89 2.36
C ASN A 161 -19.41 8.93 1.35
N GLN A 162 -20.26 7.89 1.31
CA GLN A 162 -21.44 7.86 0.44
C GLN A 162 -22.43 8.96 0.79
N LEU A 163 -22.72 9.17 2.09
CA LEU A 163 -23.62 10.21 2.55
C LEU A 163 -23.10 11.58 2.08
N MET A 164 -21.81 11.88 2.31
CA MET A 164 -21.21 13.13 1.86
C MET A 164 -21.27 13.30 0.34
N ALA A 165 -21.02 12.22 -0.42
CA ALA A 165 -21.09 12.21 -1.89
C ALA A 165 -22.49 12.51 -2.43
N ILE A 166 -23.54 12.08 -1.72
CA ILE A 166 -24.94 12.38 -2.09
C ILE A 166 -25.24 13.87 -1.86
N PHE A 167 -24.81 14.44 -0.73
CA PHE A 167 -25.06 15.86 -0.44
C PHE A 167 -24.21 16.83 -1.26
N HIS A 168 -23.03 16.41 -1.72
CA HIS A 168 -22.04 17.29 -2.38
C HIS A 168 -21.52 16.68 -3.68
N HIS A 169 -22.44 16.20 -4.53
CA HIS A 169 -22.12 15.46 -5.75
C HIS A 169 -21.11 16.18 -6.66
N ASP A 170 -21.30 17.47 -6.93
CA ASP A 170 -20.46 18.26 -7.83
C ASP A 170 -19.00 18.37 -7.35
N ARG A 171 -18.80 18.40 -6.03
CA ARG A 171 -17.46 18.56 -5.42
C ARG A 171 -16.74 17.22 -5.26
N LEU A 172 -17.50 16.13 -5.10
CA LEU A 172 -16.96 14.80 -4.81
C LEU A 172 -16.95 13.87 -6.03
N GLN A 173 -17.34 14.33 -7.22
CA GLN A 173 -17.20 13.55 -8.45
C GLN A 173 -15.74 13.11 -8.70
N SER A 174 -14.78 13.98 -8.39
CA SER A 174 -13.35 13.67 -8.51
C SER A 174 -12.89 12.57 -7.54
N MET A 175 -13.59 12.36 -6.42
CA MET A 175 -13.28 11.28 -5.46
C MET A 175 -13.62 9.90 -6.00
N PHE A 176 -14.61 9.79 -6.89
CA PHE A 176 -14.89 8.52 -7.58
C PHE A 176 -13.75 8.13 -8.53
N LEU A 177 -13.14 9.11 -9.21
CA LEU A 177 -11.96 8.88 -10.05
C LEU A 177 -10.70 8.63 -9.22
N TRP A 178 -10.60 9.24 -8.04
CA TRP A 178 -9.48 8.98 -7.13
C TRP A 178 -9.54 7.59 -6.50
N SER A 179 -10.74 7.12 -6.13
CA SER A 179 -10.93 5.83 -5.44
C SER A 179 -10.62 4.61 -6.32
N THR A 180 -10.70 4.73 -7.64
CA THR A 180 -10.28 3.67 -8.57
C THR A 180 -8.76 3.54 -8.66
N GLY A 181 -8.02 4.57 -8.23
CA GLY A 181 -6.57 4.67 -8.33
C GLY A 181 -6.11 4.99 -9.76
N THR A 182 -4.98 5.68 -9.86
CA THR A 182 -4.33 5.98 -11.15
C THR A 182 -2.82 5.88 -11.07
N LEU A 183 -2.21 5.35 -12.13
CA LEU A 183 -0.76 5.31 -12.32
C LEU A 183 -0.30 6.41 -13.29
N THR A 184 -1.19 7.28 -13.77
CA THR A 184 -0.82 8.38 -14.67
C THR A 184 0.14 9.33 -13.97
N GLN A 185 1.33 9.50 -14.55
CA GLN A 185 2.35 10.43 -14.08
C GLN A 185 2.65 11.46 -15.18
N THR A 186 2.94 12.68 -14.75
CA THR A 186 3.35 13.80 -15.60
C THR A 186 4.80 14.22 -15.36
N ASP A 187 5.41 13.76 -14.27
CA ASP A 187 6.81 14.02 -13.92
C ASP A 187 7.37 12.94 -12.96
N TRP A 188 8.63 13.12 -12.56
CA TRP A 188 9.33 12.26 -11.59
C TRP A 188 9.10 12.62 -10.12
N SER A 189 8.35 13.70 -9.82
CA SER A 189 8.23 14.24 -8.46
C SER A 189 7.60 13.25 -7.49
N VAL A 190 6.58 12.51 -7.94
CA VAL A 190 5.89 11.48 -7.15
C VAL A 190 6.82 10.32 -6.85
N VAL A 191 7.58 9.86 -7.86
CA VAL A 191 8.58 8.79 -7.71
C VAL A 191 9.64 9.22 -6.70
N GLN A 192 10.24 10.40 -6.89
CA GLN A 192 11.27 10.97 -6.03
C GLN A 192 10.85 11.11 -4.57
N ARG A 193 9.56 11.37 -4.32
CA ARG A 193 8.99 11.45 -2.97
C ARG A 193 8.68 10.08 -2.36
N LEU A 194 8.19 9.14 -3.17
CA LEU A 194 7.73 7.83 -2.68
C LEU A 194 8.89 6.86 -2.41
N TRP A 195 9.91 6.81 -3.28
CA TRP A 195 11.00 5.83 -3.14
C TRP A 195 11.75 5.93 -1.79
N PRO A 196 12.10 7.11 -1.23
CA PRO A 196 12.82 7.17 0.04
C PRO A 196 11.91 6.78 1.22
N GLN A 197 10.61 7.11 1.16
CA GLN A 197 9.64 6.72 2.17
C GLN A 197 9.45 5.20 2.21
N LEU A 198 9.31 4.59 1.04
CA LEU A 198 9.18 3.14 0.89
C LEU A 198 10.46 2.41 1.30
N LEU A 199 11.62 2.95 0.93
CA LEU A 199 12.92 2.42 1.35
C LEU A 199 13.06 2.48 2.88
N GLY A 200 12.67 3.59 3.50
CA GLY A 200 12.61 3.73 4.97
C GLY A 200 11.72 2.68 5.61
N GLY A 201 10.50 2.49 5.08
CA GLY A 201 9.57 1.44 5.54
C GLY A 201 10.12 0.02 5.38
N ALA A 202 10.79 -0.26 4.25
CA ALA A 202 11.44 -1.54 4.01
C ALA A 202 12.60 -1.79 4.99
N ILE A 203 13.46 -0.79 5.23
CA ILE A 203 14.55 -0.88 6.21
C ILE A 203 13.99 -1.12 7.61
N LEU A 204 12.98 -0.35 8.04
CA LEU A 204 12.32 -0.56 9.33
C LEU A 204 11.73 -1.97 9.46
N THR A 205 11.13 -2.49 8.39
CA THR A 205 10.60 -3.86 8.35
C THR A 205 11.73 -4.89 8.51
N LEU A 206 12.85 -4.71 7.83
CA LEU A 206 14.02 -5.59 7.96
C LEU A 206 14.62 -5.56 9.37
N LEU A 207 14.66 -4.39 10.01
CA LEU A 207 15.10 -4.26 11.41
C LEU A 207 14.15 -4.96 12.38
N LEU A 208 12.84 -4.93 12.09
CA LEU A 208 11.79 -5.58 12.88
C LEU A 208 11.53 -7.04 12.48
N LEU A 209 12.30 -7.60 11.54
CA LEU A 209 12.06 -8.94 11.00
C LEU A 209 12.13 -10.02 12.10
N ARG A 210 13.06 -9.88 13.05
CA ARG A 210 13.18 -10.80 14.18
C ARG A 210 11.95 -10.75 15.10
N PRO A 211 11.53 -9.59 15.65
CA PRO A 211 10.27 -9.49 16.39
C PRO A 211 9.04 -10.01 15.63
N LEU A 212 8.92 -9.68 14.34
CA LEU A 212 7.79 -10.09 13.50
C LEU A 212 7.74 -11.60 13.28
N THR A 213 8.90 -12.23 13.04
CA THR A 213 8.97 -13.69 12.90
C THR A 213 8.67 -14.40 14.22
N LEU A 214 9.10 -13.84 15.35
CA LEU A 214 8.75 -14.36 16.68
C LEU A 214 7.25 -14.20 16.99
N MET A 215 6.63 -13.09 16.57
CA MET A 215 5.18 -12.91 16.66
C MET A 215 4.40 -13.90 15.79
N GLY A 216 5.00 -14.45 14.73
CA GLY A 216 4.41 -15.51 13.90
C GLY A 216 4.63 -16.92 14.43
N LEU A 217 5.53 -17.14 15.39
CA LEU A 217 5.70 -18.44 16.04
C LEU A 217 4.54 -18.68 17.03
N ASP A 218 3.91 -19.84 16.88
CA ASP A 218 2.90 -20.33 17.80
C ASP A 218 3.51 -20.51 19.21
N ASP A 219 2.75 -20.18 20.26
CA ASP A 219 3.23 -20.20 21.66
C ASP A 219 3.75 -21.59 22.10
N GLY A 220 3.41 -22.64 21.34
CA GLY A 220 3.90 -24.01 21.53
C GLY A 220 5.37 -24.25 21.15
N VAL A 221 5.95 -23.46 20.24
CA VAL A 221 7.37 -23.63 19.83
C VAL A 221 8.32 -22.80 20.69
N ALA A 222 7.86 -21.64 21.20
CA ALA A 222 8.62 -20.82 22.14
C ALA A 222 8.93 -21.57 23.46
N ARG A 223 7.98 -22.40 23.95
CA ARG A 223 8.15 -23.27 25.13
C ARG A 223 9.20 -24.38 24.94
N ASN A 224 9.35 -24.92 23.73
CA ASN A 224 10.31 -25.99 23.44
C ASN A 224 11.72 -25.49 23.14
N LEU A 225 11.91 -24.18 22.92
CA LEU A 225 13.21 -23.54 22.67
C LEU A 225 13.81 -22.86 23.91
N GLY A 226 13.21 -23.03 25.09
CA GLY A 226 13.74 -22.48 26.35
C GLY A 226 13.70 -20.95 26.43
N LEU A 227 13.06 -20.27 25.48
CA LEU A 227 12.82 -18.84 25.54
C LEU A 227 11.67 -18.61 26.53
N ALA A 228 12.02 -18.20 27.75
CA ALA A 228 11.03 -17.69 28.68
C ALA A 228 10.24 -16.56 27.99
N PRO A 229 8.89 -16.54 28.07
CA PRO A 229 8.10 -15.46 27.52
C PRO A 229 8.43 -14.18 28.31
N LEU A 230 9.33 -13.35 27.79
CA LEU A 230 9.67 -12.05 28.38
C LEU A 230 8.52 -11.02 28.31
N ALA A 231 7.32 -11.44 27.90
CA ALA A 231 6.09 -10.64 27.97
C ALA A 231 5.01 -11.24 28.92
N GLY A 232 5.32 -12.31 29.66
CA GLY A 232 4.34 -12.97 30.56
C GLY A 232 4.33 -12.47 32.01
N ALA A 233 5.38 -11.79 32.48
CA ALA A 233 5.54 -11.48 33.92
C ALA A 233 4.87 -10.16 34.37
N ALA A 234 4.41 -9.31 33.45
CA ALA A 234 3.63 -8.10 33.79
C ALA A 234 2.10 -8.29 33.58
N TRP A 235 1.70 -9.43 32.99
CA TRP A 235 0.31 -9.78 32.67
C TRP A 235 -0.21 -10.96 33.52
N GLY A 236 0.31 -11.05 34.74
CA GLY A 236 -0.08 -12.02 35.76
C GLY A 236 -0.81 -11.33 36.91
N ARG A 237 -1.99 -10.75 36.63
CA ARG A 237 -3.17 -10.67 37.50
C ARG A 237 -4.32 -10.02 36.74
#